data_AF-A0A2L2YVH5-F1
#
_entry.id   AF-A0A2L2YVH5-F1
#
_cell.length_a   1.000
_cell.length_b   1.000
_cell.length_c   1.000
_cell.angle_alpha   90.00
_cell.angle_beta   90.00
_cell.angle_gamma   90.00
#
_symmetry.space_group_name_H-M   'P 1'
#
loop_
_entity.id
_entity.type
_entity.pdbx_description
1 polymer ?
#
loop_
_entity_poly.entity_id
_entity_poly.type
_entity_poly.pdbx_seq_one_letter_code
_entity_poly.pdbx_strand_id
1 'polypeptide(L)'
;EGQLGVGERCVDADTDHVKLVFCSLGTVDGPWEYNETKKMLYHKQHRKCLELSHSRGSLHLQSCNDNSNGQKWIFKELVVA
;
A
#
# COMPACT_ATOMS: atom_id res chain seq x y z
N GLU A 1 -9.24 -3.16 6.73
CA GLU A 1 -7.83 -3.57 6.87
C GLU A 1 -7.61 -4.85 6.06
N GLY A 2 -6.41 -5.10 5.54
CA GLY A 2 -6.17 -6.32 4.77
C GLY A 2 -4.79 -6.38 4.11
N GLN A 3 -4.62 -7.41 3.28
CA GLN A 3 -3.40 -7.65 2.48
C GLN A 3 -3.58 -7.19 1.03
N LEU A 4 -2.49 -6.77 0.41
CA LEU A 4 -2.40 -6.51 -1.02
C LEU A 4 -1.63 -7.67 -1.66
N GLY A 5 -2.35 -8.62 -2.27
CA GLY A 5 -1.77 -9.85 -2.81
C GLY A 5 -1.48 -9.79 -4.31
N VAL A 6 -0.38 -10.42 -4.72
CA VAL A 6 -0.03 -10.75 -6.10
C VAL A 6 0.43 -12.21 -6.13
N GLY A 7 -0.47 -13.11 -6.54
CA GLY A 7 -0.25 -14.55 -6.44
C GLY A 7 -0.08 -14.99 -4.98
N GLU A 8 1.04 -15.63 -4.66
CA GLU A 8 1.42 -16.07 -3.30
C GLU A 8 2.18 -15.01 -2.48
N ARG A 9 2.44 -13.83 -3.08
CA ARG A 9 3.20 -12.74 -2.47
C ARG A 9 2.27 -11.64 -2.02
N CYS A 10 2.61 -11.02 -0.90
CA CYS A 10 1.89 -9.88 -0.34
C CYS A 10 2.81 -8.67 -0.32
N VAL A 11 2.25 -7.50 -0.62
CA VAL A 11 2.92 -6.22 -0.44
C VAL A 11 2.94 -5.91 1.06
N ASP A 12 4.13 -5.63 1.57
CA ASP A 12 4.38 -5.26 2.96
C ASP A 12 5.39 -4.10 2.99
N ALA A 13 5.59 -3.49 4.16
CA ALA A 13 6.52 -2.38 4.31
C ALA A 13 7.30 -2.44 5.63
N ASP A 14 8.56 -2.01 5.57
CA ASP A 14 9.29 -1.62 6.77
C ASP A 14 9.01 -0.15 7.11
N THR A 15 9.89 0.52 7.87
CA THR A 15 9.70 1.91 8.27
C THR A 15 9.72 2.92 7.11
N ASP A 16 10.28 2.54 5.96
CA ASP A 16 10.38 3.36 4.75
C ASP A 16 10.08 2.56 3.47
N HIS A 17 10.66 1.38 3.28
CA HIS A 17 10.63 0.68 2.00
C HIS A 17 9.44 -0.28 1.89
N VAL A 18 8.96 -0.43 0.66
CA VAL A 18 7.92 -1.38 0.28
C VAL A 18 8.55 -2.62 -0.33
N LYS A 19 8.09 -3.80 0.05
CA LYS A 19 8.66 -5.10 -0.33
C LYS A 19 7.59 -6.15 -0.57
N LEU A 20 7.97 -7.20 -1.29
CA LEU A 20 7.15 -8.41 -1.44
C LEU A 20 7.60 -9.46 -0.43
N VAL A 21 6.65 -9.93 0.36
CA VAL A 21 6.83 -11.05 1.32
C VAL A 21 5.92 -12.21 0.91
N PHE A 22 6.12 -13.38 1.51
CA PHE A 22 5.12 -14.45 1.39
C PHE A 22 3.88 -14.05 2.19
N CYS A 23 2.69 -14.25 1.63
CA CYS A 23 1.44 -14.01 2.35
C CYS A 23 1.31 -14.96 3.54
N SER A 24 0.75 -14.47 4.64
CA SER A 24 0.42 -15.32 5.79
C SER A 24 -0.69 -16.30 5.41
N LEU A 25 -0.40 -17.60 5.51
CA LEU A 25 -1.36 -18.64 5.19
C LEU A 25 -2.54 -18.61 6.18
N GLY A 26 -3.76 -18.76 5.66
CA GLY A 26 -4.97 -18.91 6.47
C GLY A 26 -5.53 -17.60 7.06
N THR A 27 -5.01 -16.43 6.68
CA THR A 27 -5.59 -15.13 7.04
C THR A 27 -5.49 -14.13 5.89
N VAL A 28 -6.45 -13.22 5.81
CA VAL A 28 -6.44 -12.04 4.92
C VAL A 28 -6.09 -10.75 5.67
N ASP A 29 -5.78 -10.85 6.96
CA ASP A 29 -5.42 -9.73 7.80
C ASP A 29 -4.09 -9.13 7.34
N GLY A 30 -4.02 -7.81 7.29
CA GLY A 30 -2.79 -7.14 6.90
C GLY A 30 -2.70 -5.72 7.46
N PRO A 31 -1.52 -5.11 7.34
CA PRO A 31 -1.26 -3.81 7.93
C PRO A 31 -1.92 -2.66 7.15
N TRP A 32 -2.48 -2.94 5.97
CA TRP A 32 -2.99 -1.93 5.06
C TRP A 32 -4.46 -1.62 5.30
N GLU A 33 -4.79 -0.34 5.25
CA GLU A 33 -6.15 0.17 5.23
C GLU A 33 -6.30 1.14 4.07
N TYR A 34 -7.29 0.90 3.22
CA TYR A 34 -7.59 1.80 2.12
C TYR A 34 -8.70 2.77 2.51
N ASN A 35 -8.40 4.06 2.48
CA ASN A 35 -9.39 5.11 2.67
C ASN A 35 -9.95 5.52 1.30
N GLU A 36 -11.19 5.11 1.00
CA GLU A 36 -11.81 5.39 -0.29
C GLU A 36 -12.09 6.87 -0.55
N THR A 37 -12.34 7.66 0.50
CA THR A 37 -12.62 9.11 0.36
C THR A 37 -11.36 9.87 -0.01
N LYS A 38 -10.25 9.58 0.69
CA LYS A 38 -8.96 10.22 0.47
C LYS A 38 -8.13 9.56 -0.63
N LYS A 39 -8.52 8.36 -1.06
CA LYS A 39 -7.79 7.48 -1.99
C LYS A 39 -6.38 7.14 -1.48
N MET A 40 -6.23 6.87 -0.19
CA MET A 40 -4.91 6.67 0.44
C MET A 40 -4.80 5.28 1.04
N LEU A 41 -3.63 4.66 0.92
CA LEU A 41 -3.27 3.42 1.60
C LEU A 41 -2.49 3.73 2.86
N TYR A 42 -3.09 3.46 4.01
CA TYR A 42 -2.50 3.66 5.32
C TYR A 42 -1.93 2.36 5.88
N HIS A 43 -0.72 2.42 6.42
CA HIS A 43 -0.05 1.31 7.08
C HIS A 43 -0.17 1.44 8.60
N LYS A 44 -1.04 0.63 9.22
CA LYS A 44 -1.43 0.80 10.63
C LYS A 44 -0.27 0.70 11.62
N GLN A 45 0.64 -0.25 11.40
CA GLN A 45 1.77 -0.48 12.30
C GLN A 45 2.76 0.69 12.29
N HIS A 46 2.97 1.30 11.12
CA HIS A 46 3.97 2.36 10.93
C HIS A 46 3.34 3.76 10.97
N ARG A 47 2.01 3.83 10.95
CA ARG A 47 1.20 5.06 10.96
C ARG A 47 1.57 6.03 9.84
N LYS A 48 1.84 5.48 8.66
CA LYS A 48 2.27 6.19 7.46
C LYS A 48 1.43 5.76 6.26
N CYS A 49 1.47 6.55 5.20
CA CYS A 49 0.79 6.26 3.95
C CYS A 49 1.77 5.86 2.86
N LEU A 50 1.32 4.99 1.96
CA LEU A 50 2.07 4.60 0.77
C LEU A 50 2.19 5.81 -0.17
N GLU A 51 3.43 6.13 -0.56
CA GLU A 51 3.73 7.24 -1.46
C GLU A 51 4.67 6.82 -2.58
N LEU A 52 4.33 7.22 -3.81
CA LEU A 52 5.28 7.25 -4.92
C LEU A 52 6.12 8.53 -4.84
N SER A 53 7.40 8.39 -4.49
CA SER A 53 8.32 9.52 -4.47
C SER A 53 8.70 9.92 -5.90
N HIS A 54 8.36 11.14 -6.32
CA HIS A 54 8.78 11.67 -7.61
C HIS A 54 10.30 11.85 -7.71
N SER A 55 10.98 12.13 -6.59
CA SER A 55 12.43 12.33 -6.57
C SER A 55 13.21 11.02 -6.57
N ARG A 56 12.71 9.99 -5.85
CA ARG A 56 13.38 8.67 -5.77
C ARG A 56 12.93 7.72 -6.87
N GLY A 57 11.79 7.98 -7.52
CA GLY A 57 11.18 7.07 -8.49
C GLY A 57 10.74 5.74 -7.88
N SER A 58 10.50 5.71 -6.56
CA SER A 58 10.24 4.49 -5.80
C SER A 58 9.07 4.65 -4.85
N LEU A 59 8.45 3.50 -4.51
CA LEU A 59 7.43 3.41 -3.46
C LEU A 59 8.09 3.43 -2.08
N HIS A 60 7.50 4.17 -1.16
CA HIS A 60 7.93 4.23 0.23
C HIS A 60 6.78 4.63 1.16
N LEU A 61 7.01 4.55 2.47
CA LEU A 61 6.10 5.02 3.50
C LEU A 61 6.46 6.44 3.94
N GLN A 62 5.50 7.35 3.78
CA GLN A 62 5.62 8.74 4.20
C GLN A 62 4.49 9.13 5.15
N SER A 63 4.70 10.18 5.94
CA SER A 63 3.62 10.86 6.66
C SER A 63 2.44 11.15 5.72
N CYS A 64 1.25 10.78 6.17
CA CYS A 64 0.03 10.93 5.38
C CYS A 64 -0.24 12.42 5.09
N ASN A 65 -0.33 12.77 3.81
CA ASN A 65 -0.57 14.12 3.34
C ASN A 65 -1.69 14.12 2.29
N ASP A 66 -2.84 14.69 2.64
CA ASP A 66 -4.02 14.73 1.77
C ASP A 66 -3.77 15.50 0.45
N ASN A 67 -2.81 16.42 0.45
CA ASN A 67 -2.43 17.22 -0.72
C ASN A 67 -1.37 16.54 -1.60
N SER A 68 -0.79 15.42 -1.16
CA SER A 68 0.20 14.69 -1.96
C SER A 68 -0.50 13.82 -2.99
N ASN A 69 -0.34 14.15 -4.28
CA ASN A 69 -0.81 13.31 -5.38
C ASN A 69 -0.09 11.95 -5.41
N GLY A 70 1.16 11.89 -4.93
CA GLY A 70 1.93 10.64 -4.84
C GLY A 70 1.35 9.64 -3.84
N GLN A 71 0.43 10.08 -2.98
CA GLN A 71 -0.26 9.22 -2.01
C GLN A 71 -1.66 8.81 -2.45
N LYS A 72 -2.09 9.18 -3.66
CA LYS A 72 -3.43 8.88 -4.19
C LYS A 72 -3.41 7.63 -5.06
N TRP A 73 -4.05 6.57 -4.58
CA TRP A 73 -4.12 5.26 -5.21
C TRP A 73 -5.53 4.95 -5.70
N ILE A 74 -5.66 4.59 -6.97
CA ILE A 74 -6.92 4.19 -7.60
C ILE A 74 -6.74 2.75 -8.08
N PHE A 75 -7.50 1.83 -7.50
CA PHE A 75 -7.55 0.44 -7.93
C PHE A 75 -8.53 0.28 -9.08
N LYS A 76 -8.12 -0.45 -10.12
CA LYS A 76 -8.96 -0.78 -11.26
C LYS A 76 -8.93 -2.28 -11.45
N GLU A 77 -10.08 -2.85 -11.73
CA GLU A 77 -10.18 -4.23 -12.18
C GLU A 77 -9.53 -4.36 -13.57
N LEU A 78 -8.69 -5.37 -13.72
CA LEU A 78 -8.13 -5.73 -15.02
C LEU A 78 -9.06 -6.74 -15.68
N VAL A 79 -9.77 -6.30 -16.72
CA VAL A 79 -10.58 -7.21 -17.54
C VAL A 79 -9.66 -7.88 -18.54
N VAL A 80 -9.33 -9.15 -18.29
CA VAL A 80 -8.58 -9.98 -19.24
C VAL A 80 -9.60 -10.68 -20.13
N ALA A 81 -9.63 -10.30 -21.41
CA ALA A 81 -10.49 -10.88 -22.43
C ALA A 81 -9.98 -12.25 -22.89
#